data_AF-A0A839HGT4-F1
#
_entry.id   AF-A0A839HGT4-F1
#
_cell.length_a   1.000
_cell.length_b   1.000
_cell.length_c   1.000
_cell.angle_alpha   90.00
_cell.angle_beta   90.00
_cell.angle_gamma   90.00
#
_symmetry.space_group_name_H-M   'P 1'
#
loop_
_entity.id
_entity.type
_entity.pdbx_description
1 polymer ?
#
loop_
_entity_poly.entity_id
_entity_poly.type
_entity_poly.pdbx_seq_one_letter_code
_entity_poly.pdbx_strand_id
1 'polypeptide(L)'
;MLLLSRGLAERLERAIYTRLTATAQTRLDPGFSEPMRWLAMYPPLILPAMKPLRERFRAVAPAPWTVQVWLEGGLAEALAESWTWLPGNQAMQLLTLRGRVELRLEVSGDLSPELLDRAWGLLQRALRQAHLVAAEPARGQKMQPVPSRPLV
;
A
#
# COMPACT_ATOMS: atom_id res chain seq x y z
N MET A 1 0.56 -6.34 -0.01
CA MET A 1 0.92 -4.97 -0.44
C MET A 1 0.12 -3.99 0.39
N LEU A 2 0.70 -2.86 0.76
CA LEU A 2 -0.03 -1.75 1.37
C LEU A 2 0.09 -0.53 0.46
N LEU A 3 -1.06 0.09 0.16
CA LEU A 3 -1.18 1.36 -0.54
C LEU A 3 -1.91 2.35 0.36
N LEU A 4 -1.38 3.55 0.50
CA LEU A 4 -1.93 4.61 1.34
C LEU A 4 -2.08 5.90 0.55
N SER A 5 -3.14 6.67 0.79
CA SER A 5 -3.16 8.07 0.34
C SER A 5 -1.99 8.82 0.98
N ARG A 6 -1.41 9.75 0.23
CA ARG A 6 -0.15 10.41 0.61
C ARG A 6 -0.26 11.15 1.94
N GLY A 7 -1.36 11.86 2.17
CA GLY A 7 -1.62 12.53 3.44
C GLY A 7 -1.73 11.57 4.63
N LEU A 8 -2.31 10.37 4.43
CA LEU A 8 -2.36 9.33 5.46
C LEU A 8 -0.96 8.77 5.74
N ALA A 9 -0.18 8.46 4.70
CA ALA A 9 1.18 7.96 4.85
C ALA A 9 2.06 8.94 5.65
N GLU A 10 2.05 10.22 5.28
CA GLU A 10 2.80 11.28 5.97
C GLU A 10 2.38 11.46 7.43
N ARG A 11 1.08 11.32 7.75
CA ARG A 11 0.58 11.35 9.14
C ARG A 11 1.07 10.15 9.95
N LEU A 12 1.00 8.94 9.37
CA LEU A 12 1.46 7.73 10.04
C LEU A 12 2.96 7.74 10.24
N GLU A 13 3.74 8.20 9.26
CA GLU A 13 5.21 8.33 9.37
C GLU A 13 5.62 9.29 10.48
N ARG A 14 4.96 10.45 10.58
CA ARG A 14 5.18 11.37 11.71
C ARG A 14 4.88 10.71 13.05
N ALA A 15 3.76 9.98 13.16
CA ALA A 15 3.40 9.28 14.38
C ALA A 15 4.40 8.16 14.73
N ILE A 16 4.89 7.42 13.74
CA ILE A 16 5.95 6.40 13.91
C ILE A 16 7.23 7.07 14.41
N TYR A 17 7.69 8.12 13.74
CA TYR A 17 8.89 8.85 14.11
C TYR A 17 8.81 9.33 15.57
N THR A 18 7.75 10.04 15.93
CA THR A 18 7.55 10.55 17.29
C THR A 18 7.64 9.43 18.33
N ARG A 19 7.02 8.28 18.07
CA ARG A 19 7.05 7.13 19.00
C ARG A 19 8.44 6.50 19.08
N LEU A 20 9.11 6.27 17.95
CA LEU A 20 10.46 5.70 17.92
C LEU A 20 11.48 6.62 18.63
N THR A 21 11.37 7.93 18.45
CA THR A 21 12.26 8.90 19.13
C THR A 21 11.93 9.07 20.61
N ALA A 22 10.67 8.90 21.01
CA ALA A 22 10.25 9.08 22.40
C ALA A 22 10.72 7.95 23.32
N THR A 23 10.86 6.72 22.81
CA THR A 23 11.13 5.55 23.67
C THR A 23 12.56 5.01 23.62
N ALA A 24 13.46 5.58 22.81
CA ALA A 24 14.82 5.06 22.59
C ALA A 24 14.84 3.53 22.32
N GLN A 25 13.76 2.99 21.76
CA GLN A 25 13.57 1.56 21.52
C GLN A 25 14.03 1.20 20.11
N THR A 26 14.88 0.18 20.01
CA THR A 26 15.31 -0.43 18.74
C THR A 26 14.40 -1.56 18.26
N ARG A 27 13.29 -1.81 18.97
CA ARG A 27 12.27 -2.80 18.62
C ARG A 27 11.00 -2.12 18.14
N LEU A 28 10.30 -2.74 17.20
CA LEU A 28 8.97 -2.31 16.78
C LEU A 28 8.01 -2.33 17.98
N ASP A 29 7.41 -1.18 18.25
CA ASP A 29 6.46 -0.99 19.35
C ASP A 29 5.20 -1.85 19.10
N PRO A 30 4.81 -2.74 20.05
CA PRO A 30 3.59 -3.54 19.93
C PRO A 30 2.31 -2.70 19.82
N GLY A 31 2.35 -1.42 20.20
CA GLY A 31 1.27 -0.44 20.01
C GLY A 31 1.13 0.11 18.59
N PHE A 32 1.96 -0.33 17.62
CA PHE A 32 1.83 0.06 16.22
C PHE A 32 0.66 -0.64 15.54
N SER A 33 -0.19 0.16 14.89
CA SER A 33 -1.21 -0.36 13.98
C SER A 33 -0.58 -1.10 12.80
N GLU A 34 -1.34 -1.96 12.11
CA GLU A 34 -0.83 -2.71 10.96
C GLU A 34 -0.19 -1.81 9.89
N PRO A 35 -0.78 -0.68 9.45
CA PRO A 35 -0.15 0.20 8.48
C PRO A 35 1.16 0.83 8.99
N MET A 36 1.22 1.16 10.28
CA MET A 36 2.44 1.68 10.89
C MET A 36 3.57 0.65 10.89
N ARG A 37 3.26 -0.60 11.21
CA ARG A 37 4.22 -1.71 11.13
C ARG A 37 4.76 -1.86 9.71
N TRP A 38 3.90 -1.84 8.70
CA TRP A 38 4.35 -1.93 7.30
C TRP A 38 5.25 -0.77 6.88
N LEU A 39 4.89 0.47 7.22
CA LEU A 39 5.69 1.66 6.92
C LEU A 39 7.05 1.65 7.64
N ALA A 40 7.10 1.11 8.86
CA ALA A 40 8.34 0.99 9.61
C ALA A 40 9.24 -0.16 9.11
N MET A 41 8.65 -1.23 8.55
CA MET A 41 9.38 -2.43 8.12
C MET A 41 9.85 -2.39 6.66
N TYR A 42 9.11 -1.71 5.78
CA TYR A 42 9.35 -1.78 4.34
C TYR A 42 9.60 -0.38 3.75
N PRO A 43 10.62 -0.22 2.89
CA PRO A 43 10.89 1.06 2.27
C PRO A 43 9.75 1.45 1.32
N PRO A 44 9.48 2.76 1.15
CA PRO A 44 8.53 3.25 0.16
C PRO A 44 8.98 2.87 -1.24
N LEU A 45 8.03 2.40 -2.04
CA LEU A 45 8.27 1.94 -3.40
C LEU A 45 7.90 3.02 -4.42
N ILE A 46 8.68 3.10 -5.50
CA ILE A 46 8.37 3.95 -6.64
C ILE A 46 7.27 3.26 -7.45
N LEU A 47 6.12 3.91 -7.59
CA LEU A 47 5.02 3.34 -8.39
C LEU A 47 5.39 3.43 -9.88
N PRO A 48 5.49 2.28 -10.58
CA PRO A 48 5.79 2.26 -12.01
C PRO A 48 4.63 2.82 -12.86
N ALA A 49 3.45 2.94 -12.24
CA ALA A 49 2.21 3.38 -12.87
C ALA A 49 2.18 4.89 -13.23
N MET A 50 1.07 5.32 -13.84
CA MET A 50 0.84 6.69 -14.34
C MET A 50 1.20 7.77 -13.31
N LYS A 51 1.70 8.93 -13.78
CA LYS A 51 2.07 10.11 -12.95
C LYS A 51 1.05 10.43 -11.82
N PRO A 52 -0.28 10.40 -12.05
CA PRO A 52 -1.27 10.68 -11.01
C PRO A 52 -1.20 9.76 -9.80
N LEU A 53 -0.85 8.48 -9.98
CA LEU A 53 -0.76 7.53 -8.87
C LEU A 53 0.41 7.85 -7.95
N ARG A 54 1.56 8.25 -8.51
CA ARG A 54 2.74 8.65 -7.73
C ARG A 54 2.51 9.92 -6.89
N GLU A 55 1.66 10.81 -7.39
CA GLU A 55 1.32 12.05 -6.68
C GLU A 55 0.39 11.78 -5.50
N ARG A 56 -0.42 10.72 -5.55
CA ARG A 56 -1.48 10.45 -4.57
C ARG A 56 -1.25 9.31 -3.62
N PHE A 57 -0.48 8.33 -4.02
CA PHE A 57 -0.33 7.11 -3.25
C PHE A 57 1.12 6.84 -2.90
N ARG A 58 1.29 6.31 -1.71
CA ARG A 58 2.53 5.66 -1.28
C ARG A 58 2.26 4.18 -1.18
N ALA A 59 3.11 3.35 -1.77
CA ALA A 59 3.06 1.90 -1.59
C ALA A 59 4.27 1.40 -0.81
N VAL A 60 4.04 0.36 -0.03
CA VAL A 60 5.07 -0.46 0.60
C VAL A 60 4.72 -1.94 0.42
N ALA A 61 5.74 -2.76 0.17
CA ALA A 61 5.60 -4.20 0.03
C ALA A 61 6.89 -4.92 0.41
N PRO A 62 6.83 -6.21 0.79
CA PRO A 62 8.02 -7.00 1.10
C PRO A 62 9.00 -7.13 -0.07
N ALA A 63 8.49 -7.11 -1.31
CA ALA A 63 9.32 -7.14 -2.51
C ALA A 63 8.87 -6.04 -3.48
N PRO A 64 9.81 -5.24 -4.05
CA PRO A 64 9.46 -4.13 -4.95
C PRO A 64 8.63 -4.55 -6.17
N TRP A 65 8.96 -5.70 -6.77
CA TRP A 65 8.27 -6.21 -7.97
C TRP A 65 6.78 -6.51 -7.70
N THR A 66 6.41 -6.80 -6.46
CA THR A 66 5.02 -7.06 -6.09
C THR A 66 4.13 -5.87 -6.41
N VAL A 67 4.55 -4.65 -6.13
CA VAL A 67 3.73 -3.46 -6.44
C VAL A 67 3.49 -3.31 -7.94
N GLN A 68 4.46 -3.66 -8.78
CA GLN A 68 4.29 -3.62 -10.23
C GLN A 68 3.19 -4.59 -10.66
N VAL A 69 3.28 -5.86 -10.28
CA VAL A 69 2.29 -6.90 -10.62
C VAL A 69 0.89 -6.53 -10.08
N TRP A 70 0.81 -5.90 -8.92
CA TRP A 70 -0.48 -5.44 -8.38
C TRP A 70 -1.04 -4.21 -9.10
N LEU A 71 -0.21 -3.33 -9.65
CA LEU A 71 -0.64 -2.12 -10.35
C LEU A 71 -0.68 -2.30 -11.88
N GLU A 72 -0.56 -3.52 -12.35
CA GLU A 72 -0.85 -3.86 -13.75
C GLU A 72 -2.38 -3.96 -13.97
N GLY A 73 -2.84 -3.48 -15.13
CA GLY A 73 -4.24 -3.58 -15.54
C GLY A 73 -5.21 -2.65 -14.80
N GLY A 74 -6.47 -3.09 -14.69
CA GLY A 74 -7.60 -2.24 -14.32
C GLY A 74 -7.62 -1.72 -12.87
N LEU A 75 -6.74 -2.21 -11.98
CA LEU A 75 -6.62 -1.68 -10.62
C LEU A 75 -5.98 -0.29 -10.62
N ALA A 76 -4.91 -0.08 -11.40
CA ALA A 76 -4.25 1.22 -11.48
C ALA A 76 -5.18 2.30 -12.05
N GLU A 77 -5.95 1.96 -13.07
CA GLU A 77 -6.98 2.86 -13.64
C GLU A 77 -8.02 3.25 -12.59
N ALA A 78 -8.55 2.29 -11.84
CA ALA A 78 -9.55 2.57 -10.82
C ALA A 78 -9.02 3.38 -9.65
N LEU A 79 -7.76 3.16 -9.27
CA LEU A 79 -7.08 3.99 -8.29
C LEU A 79 -6.84 5.42 -8.82
N ALA A 80 -6.63 5.60 -10.12
CA ALA A 80 -6.52 6.93 -10.72
C ALA A 80 -7.90 7.61 -10.79
N GLU A 81 -8.93 6.88 -11.20
CA GLU A 81 -10.33 7.33 -11.24
C GLU A 81 -10.88 7.64 -9.84
N SER A 82 -10.32 7.04 -8.78
CA SER A 82 -10.79 7.24 -7.41
C SER A 82 -10.79 8.71 -7.01
N TRP A 83 -9.96 9.52 -7.63
CA TRP A 83 -9.92 10.96 -7.38
C TRP A 83 -11.20 11.71 -7.75
N THR A 84 -11.96 11.19 -8.70
CA THR A 84 -13.19 11.85 -9.14
C THR A 84 -14.28 11.84 -8.08
N TRP A 85 -14.16 10.94 -7.10
CA TRP A 85 -15.16 10.74 -6.03
C TRP A 85 -14.56 10.69 -4.63
N LEU A 86 -13.24 10.58 -4.48
CA LEU A 86 -12.54 10.69 -3.20
C LEU A 86 -11.81 12.04 -3.10
N PRO A 87 -12.27 12.95 -2.22
CA PRO A 87 -11.58 14.20 -1.91
C PRO A 87 -10.10 14.00 -1.59
N GLY A 88 -9.27 14.96 -1.99
CA GLY A 88 -7.85 14.72 -2.02
C GLY A 88 -7.09 14.62 -0.71
N ASN A 89 -7.71 15.10 0.35
CA ASN A 89 -7.19 15.06 1.70
C ASN A 89 -7.69 13.83 2.49
N GLN A 90 -8.63 13.04 1.97
CA GLN A 90 -9.18 11.90 2.70
C GLN A 90 -8.15 10.77 2.84
N ALA A 91 -8.14 10.19 4.04
CA ALA A 91 -7.35 9.00 4.30
C ALA A 91 -7.94 7.80 3.55
N MET A 92 -7.10 7.13 2.76
CA MET A 92 -7.45 5.88 2.11
C MET A 92 -6.32 4.87 2.32
N GLN A 93 -6.71 3.62 2.56
CA GLN A 93 -5.82 2.48 2.65
C GLN A 93 -6.37 1.32 1.82
N LEU A 94 -5.52 0.71 1.00
CA LEU A 94 -5.75 -0.60 0.42
C LEU A 94 -4.66 -1.56 0.92
N LEU A 95 -5.06 -2.60 1.63
CA LEU A 95 -4.14 -3.59 2.21
C LEU A 95 -4.46 -4.98 1.66
N THR A 96 -3.42 -5.68 1.23
CA THR A 96 -3.48 -7.09 0.83
C THR A 96 -2.57 -7.90 1.73
N LEU A 97 -3.17 -8.74 2.57
CA LEU A 97 -2.50 -9.48 3.64
C LEU A 97 -3.24 -10.80 3.92
N ARG A 98 -2.49 -11.92 3.92
CA ARG A 98 -2.99 -13.25 4.35
C ARG A 98 -4.32 -13.65 3.71
N GLY A 99 -4.41 -13.53 2.38
CA GLY A 99 -5.63 -13.90 1.63
C GLY A 99 -6.80 -12.92 1.78
N ARG A 100 -6.57 -11.75 2.39
CA ARG A 100 -7.59 -10.69 2.52
C ARG A 100 -7.18 -9.47 1.69
N VAL A 101 -8.19 -8.82 1.12
CA VAL A 101 -8.10 -7.48 0.54
C VAL A 101 -9.01 -6.58 1.36
N GLU A 102 -8.45 -5.52 1.91
CA GLU A 102 -9.15 -4.57 2.76
C GLU A 102 -9.01 -3.16 2.18
N LEU A 103 -10.15 -2.50 1.95
CA LEU A 103 -10.23 -1.09 1.59
C LEU A 103 -10.78 -0.33 2.80
N ARG A 104 -10.04 0.67 3.29
CA ARG A 104 -10.51 1.61 4.31
C ARG A 104 -10.52 3.01 3.72
N LEU A 105 -11.63 3.70 3.91
CA LEU A 105 -11.83 5.08 3.48
C LEU A 105 -12.26 5.91 4.68
N GLU A 106 -11.68 7.08 4.82
CA GLU A 106 -12.23 8.15 5.64
C GLU A 106 -13.38 8.80 4.88
N VAL A 107 -14.54 8.93 5.52
CA VAL A 107 -15.71 9.60 4.94
C VAL A 107 -15.94 10.87 5.74
N SER A 108 -15.86 12.00 5.05
CA SER A 108 -16.12 13.33 5.61
C SER A 108 -17.55 13.71 5.26
N GLY A 109 -18.47 13.54 6.21
CA GLY A 109 -19.90 13.74 6.01
C GLY A 109 -20.67 12.43 5.96
N ASP A 110 -21.83 12.46 5.29
CA ASP A 110 -22.74 11.32 5.24
C ASP A 110 -22.28 10.26 4.23
N LEU A 111 -22.47 9.00 4.60
CA LEU A 111 -22.23 7.86 3.72
C LEU A 111 -23.35 7.80 2.66
N SER A 112 -23.03 8.16 1.42
CA SER A 112 -23.98 8.07 0.30
C SER A 112 -23.92 6.69 -0.38
N PRO A 113 -25.04 6.21 -0.97
CA PRO A 113 -25.05 4.98 -1.76
C PRO A 113 -24.06 5.02 -2.94
N GLU A 114 -23.90 6.17 -3.59
CA GLU A 114 -23.00 6.34 -4.72
C GLU A 114 -21.53 6.19 -4.29
N LEU A 115 -21.15 6.74 -3.13
CA LEU A 115 -19.81 6.54 -2.57
C LEU A 115 -19.55 5.07 -2.27
N LEU A 116 -20.54 4.38 -1.70
CA LEU A 116 -20.44 2.95 -1.40
C LEU A 116 -20.27 2.12 -2.68
N ASP A 117 -21.04 2.39 -3.74
CA ASP A 117 -20.93 1.71 -5.02
C ASP A 117 -19.56 1.94 -5.68
N ARG A 118 -19.04 3.17 -5.61
CA ARG A 118 -17.70 3.50 -6.12
C ARG A 118 -16.60 2.80 -5.34
N ALA A 119 -16.68 2.81 -4.01
CA ALA A 119 -15.74 2.12 -3.13
C ALA A 119 -15.78 0.59 -3.36
N TRP A 120 -16.98 0.04 -3.51
CA TRP A 120 -17.18 -1.37 -3.83
C TRP A 120 -16.59 -1.73 -5.20
N GLY A 121 -16.82 -0.91 -6.23
CA GLY A 121 -16.22 -1.09 -7.55
C GLY A 121 -14.69 -1.11 -7.52
N LEU A 122 -14.07 -0.22 -6.71
CA LEU A 122 -12.62 -0.23 -6.48
C LEU A 122 -12.16 -1.52 -5.79
N LEU A 123 -12.85 -1.93 -4.71
CA LEU A 123 -12.53 -3.16 -3.98
C LEU A 123 -12.65 -4.41 -4.89
N GLN A 124 -13.68 -4.48 -5.73
CA GLN A 124 -13.85 -5.58 -6.68
C GLN A 124 -12.69 -5.67 -7.68
N ARG A 125 -12.20 -4.54 -8.18
CA ARG A 125 -11.01 -4.52 -9.05
C ARG A 125 -9.76 -4.98 -8.30
N ALA A 126 -9.61 -4.59 -7.03
CA ALA A 126 -8.52 -5.07 -6.18
C ALA A 126 -8.61 -6.58 -5.91
N LEU A 127 -9.81 -7.12 -5.69
CA LEU A 127 -10.06 -8.56 -5.52
C LEU A 127 -9.74 -9.35 -6.79
N ARG A 128 -10.18 -8.86 -7.97
CA ARG A 128 -9.82 -9.49 -9.25
C ARG A 128 -8.31 -9.51 -9.45
N GLN A 129 -7.63 -8.40 -9.17
CA GLN A 129 -6.18 -8.35 -9.25
C GLN A 129 -5.53 -9.34 -8.26
N ALA A 130 -6.06 -9.45 -7.04
CA ALA A 130 -5.58 -10.41 -6.05
C ALA A 130 -5.60 -11.85 -6.56
N HIS A 131 -6.69 -12.25 -7.25
CA HIS A 131 -6.78 -13.57 -7.85
C HIS A 131 -5.76 -13.77 -8.98
N LEU A 132 -5.52 -12.74 -9.81
CA LEU A 132 -4.50 -12.81 -10.85
C LEU A 132 -3.10 -12.97 -10.27
N VAL A 133 -2.74 -12.14 -9.28
CA VAL A 133 -1.42 -12.23 -8.61
C VAL A 133 -1.25 -13.56 -7.88
N ALA A 134 -2.32 -14.13 -7.32
CA ALA A 134 -2.27 -15.44 -6.66
C ALA A 134 -2.17 -16.61 -7.65
N ALA A 135 -2.74 -16.47 -8.85
CA ALA A 135 -2.66 -17.46 -9.92
C ALA A 135 -1.32 -17.43 -10.66
N GLU A 136 -0.60 -16.31 -10.61
CA GLU A 136 0.73 -16.23 -11.19
C GLU A 136 1.68 -17.12 -10.40
N PRO A 137 2.26 -18.19 -11.02
CA PRO A 137 3.18 -19.06 -10.31
C PRO A 137 4.32 -18.17 -9.81
N ALA A 138 4.64 -18.28 -8.51
CA ALA A 138 5.69 -17.49 -7.87
C ALA A 138 6.91 -17.49 -8.80
N ARG A 139 7.12 -16.39 -9.54
CA ARG A 139 8.24 -16.31 -10.47
C ARG A 139 9.45 -16.46 -9.60
N GLY A 140 10.04 -17.66 -9.67
CA GLY A 140 11.13 -18.06 -8.81
C GLY A 140 12.18 -16.98 -8.92
N GLN A 141 12.31 -16.18 -7.87
CA GLN A 141 13.42 -15.27 -7.76
C GLN A 141 14.61 -16.21 -7.61
N LYS A 142 15.32 -16.46 -8.70
CA LYS A 142 16.70 -16.94 -8.62
C LYS A 142 17.40 -15.89 -7.79
N MET A 143 17.51 -16.16 -6.49
CA MET A 143 18.31 -15.40 -5.56
C MET A 143 19.72 -15.47 -6.12
N GLN A 144 20.15 -14.40 -6.81
CA GLN A 144 21.54 -14.31 -7.23
C GLN A 144 22.36 -14.34 -5.94
N PRO A 145 23.29 -15.29 -5.78
CA PRO A 145 24.12 -15.33 -4.60
C PRO A 145 24.86 -14.00 -4.49
N VAL A 146 24.75 -13.36 -3.34
CA VAL A 146 25.56 -12.18 -3.01
C VAL A 146 27.02 -12.58 -3.20
N PRO A 147 27.81 -11.89 -4.04
CA PRO A 147 29.21 -12.27 -4.25
C PRO A 147 29.93 -12.16 -2.90
N SER A 148 30.47 -13.29 -2.45
CA SER A 148 31.28 -13.38 -1.24
C SER A 148 32.47 -12.44 -1.41
N ARG A 149 32.48 -11.34 -0.65
CA ARG A 149 33.63 -10.44 -0.58
C ARG A 149 34.76 -11.21 0.11
N PRO A 150 35.95 -11.36 -0.51
CA PRO A 150 37.06 -12.01 0.17
C PRO A 150 37.44 -11.18 1.39
N LEU A 151 37.59 -11.84 2.53
CA LEU A 151 38.20 -11.28 3.73
C LEU A 151 39.67 -10.98 3.37
N VAL A 152 40.03 -9.70 3.41
CA VAL A 152 41.42 -9.24 3.41
C VAL A 152 41.89 -9.23 4.85
#